data_AF-A0A6I9WSP3-F1
#
_entry.id   AF-A0A6I9WSP3-F1
#
_cell.length_a   1.000
_cell.length_b   1.000
_cell.length_c   1.000
_cell.angle_alpha   90.00
_cell.angle_beta   90.00
_cell.angle_gamma   90.00
#
_symmetry.space_group_name_H-M   'P 1'
#
loop_
_entity.id
_entity.type
_entity.pdbx_description
1 polymer ?
#
loop_
_entity_poly.entity_id
_entity_poly.type
_entity_poly.pdbx_seq_one_letter_code
_entity_poly.pdbx_strand_id
1 'polypeptide(L)'
;MCYLSKYLVFLIRRGFLLKHQRQLLNPALSLCEYSPLSIPQDRMMCKHVDVVDHTCKVSNYNDYLFNYNPIIWILTNTLVEILGISKLEIKKILNKNPQLKKRSRANILNNYYNLIEAGIQIDTIKNNVWLLAYENNKLLDKLNCIKVLNMDNNQLIPWLHLTQVELANYVYYTQQDTDSYMFNRMEYLSHKLECSIKQLCEITVLNSFLMKISLSSVDKKLNILFEYNVNNTDILKNVWVLRYSENHIRHICELYKDTGRLNIKTIRCPLKIISRAIQKNQVELSLMQHYGNISEYLQNKLKINEEKLNTIITKVPDILRMNIAKLDQLINILQANKITSEEILWNAQILSFNVENIRKRIQILKKEGLIPNIIILSQSEHMFNRYIEMNARRQEILQEYGNIKNYLIKKLDVDEELIEKIITKYPSILRINIIKLSGVIDILRQNGFTGDEIIRSHSILYFKPETIYKRIEMLKESGITPRIILLISIKKI
;
A
#
# COMPACT_ATOMS: atom_id res chain seq x y z
N MET A 1 62.63 -8.42 1.30
CA MET A 1 63.07 -8.65 2.69
C MET A 1 62.05 -7.99 3.62
N CYS A 2 61.43 -8.55 4.64
CA CYS A 2 61.15 -9.88 5.20
C CYS A 2 59.86 -9.60 6.01
N TYR A 3 58.73 -10.26 5.80
CA TYR A 3 58.31 -11.45 6.53
C TYR A 3 57.05 -11.99 5.83
N LEU A 4 57.24 -12.95 4.93
CA LEU A 4 56.17 -13.65 4.20
C LEU A 4 56.42 -15.17 4.15
N SER A 5 57.07 -15.73 5.18
CA SER A 5 57.46 -17.14 5.19
C SER A 5 57.43 -17.71 6.61
N LYS A 6 56.29 -18.30 7.02
CA LYS A 6 56.28 -19.34 8.09
C LYS A 6 55.01 -20.16 8.33
N TYR A 7 53.89 -19.98 7.61
CA TYR A 7 52.66 -20.75 7.95
C TYR A 7 52.06 -21.57 6.81
N LEU A 8 52.88 -22.03 5.85
CA LEU A 8 52.43 -22.89 4.75
C LEU A 8 52.96 -24.33 4.79
N VAL A 9 53.54 -24.79 5.91
CA VAL A 9 54.06 -26.18 6.02
C VAL A 9 53.72 -26.75 7.40
N PHE A 10 52.46 -27.15 7.61
CA PHE A 10 52.12 -28.20 8.57
C PHE A 10 50.72 -28.78 8.28
N LEU A 11 50.49 -29.19 7.03
CA LEU A 11 49.45 -30.13 6.67
C LEU A 11 50.13 -31.32 5.96
N ILE A 12 49.63 -32.51 6.28
CA ILE A 12 49.98 -33.85 5.73
C ILE A 12 51.03 -34.62 6.53
N ARG A 13 50.59 -35.32 7.58
CA ARG A 13 50.75 -36.79 7.67
C ARG A 13 49.94 -37.41 8.83
N ARG A 14 49.26 -38.51 8.49
CA ARG A 14 48.50 -39.48 9.29
C ARG A 14 47.03 -39.17 9.59
N GLY A 15 46.19 -39.61 8.67
CA GLY A 15 44.97 -40.32 9.05
C GLY A 15 45.31 -41.74 9.54
N PHE A 16 44.51 -42.26 10.48
CA PHE A 16 43.90 -43.58 10.40
C PHE A 16 42.81 -43.71 11.49
N LEU A 17 41.62 -44.08 11.03
CA LEU A 17 40.50 -44.79 11.68
C LEU A 17 40.62 -45.17 13.17
N LEU A 18 39.53 -44.94 13.92
CA LEU A 18 38.86 -45.98 14.70
C LEU A 18 37.40 -45.61 15.06
N LYS A 19 36.55 -46.64 14.99
CA LYS A 19 35.09 -46.68 15.08
C LYS A 19 34.58 -46.60 16.54
N HIS A 20 33.28 -46.26 16.62
CA HIS A 20 32.29 -46.66 17.64
C HIS A 20 32.52 -46.27 19.11
N GLN A 21 31.61 -45.46 19.65
CA GLN A 21 30.54 -45.97 20.52
C GLN A 21 29.44 -44.93 20.76
N ARG A 22 28.21 -45.30 20.42
CA ARG A 22 26.98 -44.69 20.93
C ARG A 22 26.82 -45.14 22.38
N GLN A 23 26.62 -44.21 23.30
CA GLN A 23 25.90 -44.49 24.53
C GLN A 23 24.83 -43.43 24.73
N LEU A 24 23.61 -43.93 24.81
CA LEU A 24 22.41 -43.21 25.22
C LEU A 24 22.63 -42.62 26.60
N LEU A 25 22.15 -41.39 26.80
CA LEU A 25 21.55 -40.96 28.06
C LEU A 25 20.52 -39.88 27.72
N ASN A 26 19.25 -40.30 27.62
CA ASN A 26 18.11 -39.41 27.84
C ASN A 26 18.06 -39.08 29.34
N PRO A 27 17.54 -37.89 29.70
CA PRO A 27 16.26 -37.94 30.38
C PRO A 27 15.22 -37.02 29.73
N ALA A 28 13.99 -37.51 29.82
CA ALA A 28 12.77 -36.93 29.32
C ALA A 28 12.53 -35.49 29.77
N LEU A 29 11.92 -34.69 28.89
CA LEU A 29 10.82 -33.78 29.23
C LEU A 29 9.94 -33.56 27.99
N SER A 30 8.66 -33.40 28.25
CA SER A 30 7.51 -33.78 27.45
C SER A 30 7.26 -32.99 26.17
N LEU A 31 6.72 -33.71 25.18
CA LEU A 31 5.93 -33.18 24.06
C LEU A 31 4.88 -32.17 24.56
N CYS A 32 4.79 -31.03 23.88
CA CYS A 32 3.53 -30.28 23.80
C CYS A 32 3.35 -29.80 22.35
N GLU A 33 2.41 -30.41 21.66
CA GLU A 33 1.82 -29.91 20.43
C GLU A 33 0.98 -28.65 20.74
N TYR A 34 0.95 -27.67 19.83
CA TYR A 34 -0.24 -27.02 19.27
C TYR A 34 0.11 -25.73 18.48
N SER A 35 -0.77 -25.43 17.53
CA SER A 35 -0.61 -24.57 16.35
C SER A 35 -0.91 -23.05 16.59
N PRO A 36 -1.16 -22.24 15.54
CA PRO A 36 -0.55 -20.91 15.38
C PRO A 36 -1.35 -19.80 16.09
N LEU A 37 -0.67 -18.97 16.88
CA LEU A 37 -1.28 -17.78 17.48
C LEU A 37 -0.48 -16.52 17.14
N SER A 38 -1.24 -15.59 16.56
CA SER A 38 -1.07 -14.14 16.52
C SER A 38 -0.09 -13.58 17.54
N ILE A 39 0.88 -12.80 17.05
CA ILE A 39 1.78 -11.97 17.85
C ILE A 39 0.99 -10.77 18.39
N PRO A 40 0.76 -10.62 19.70
CA PRO A 40 0.25 -9.38 20.26
C PRO A 40 1.41 -8.44 20.59
N GLN A 41 1.14 -7.15 20.42
CA GLN A 41 1.95 -6.05 20.94
C GLN A 41 1.94 -6.10 22.48
N ASP A 42 2.91 -6.79 23.08
CA ASP A 42 3.23 -6.65 24.50
C ASP A 42 4.75 -6.65 24.68
N ARG A 43 5.38 -5.57 24.23
CA ARG A 43 6.76 -5.23 24.60
C ARG A 43 6.68 -4.00 25.52
N MET A 44 6.93 -4.25 26.80
CA MET A 44 6.72 -3.34 27.95
C MET A 44 5.28 -2.91 28.24
N MET A 45 4.40 -3.88 28.49
CA MET A 45 3.42 -3.70 29.56
C MET A 45 4.06 -4.27 30.83
N CYS A 46 4.62 -3.38 31.67
CA CYS A 46 4.91 -3.75 33.05
C CYS A 46 3.59 -4.23 33.65
N LYS A 47 3.49 -5.53 33.95
CA LYS A 47 2.44 -6.04 34.85
C LYS A 47 2.46 -5.14 36.08
N HIS A 48 1.27 -4.70 36.52
CA HIS A 48 1.09 -4.02 37.79
C HIS A 48 1.72 -4.88 38.88
N VAL A 49 2.93 -4.50 39.27
CA VAL A 49 3.52 -4.89 40.54
C VAL A 49 3.06 -3.79 41.48
N ASP A 50 2.33 -4.17 42.52
CA ASP A 50 2.09 -3.34 43.71
C ASP A 50 3.44 -3.10 44.39
N VAL A 51 4.26 -2.25 43.78
CA VAL A 51 5.38 -1.60 44.43
C VAL A 51 4.78 -0.39 45.11
N VAL A 52 4.98 -0.29 46.43
CA VAL A 52 4.59 0.85 47.26
C VAL A 52 4.89 2.14 46.50
N ASP A 53 3.81 2.72 45.98
CA ASP A 53 3.87 3.75 44.97
C ASP A 53 4.30 5.05 45.66
N HIS A 54 5.55 5.45 45.47
CA HIS A 54 5.97 6.80 45.87
C HIS A 54 5.41 7.87 44.92
N THR A 55 4.61 7.50 43.90
CA THR A 55 3.81 8.51 43.21
C THR A 55 2.76 9.02 44.19
N CYS A 56 3.07 10.16 44.79
CA CYS A 56 2.12 10.91 45.58
C CYS A 56 0.87 11.09 44.70
N LYS A 57 -0.26 10.51 45.12
CA LYS A 57 -1.55 10.79 44.48
C LYS A 57 -1.82 12.27 44.68
N VAL A 58 -1.47 13.07 43.68
CA VAL A 58 -1.66 14.52 43.70
C VAL A 58 -3.17 14.76 43.59
N SER A 59 -3.80 15.05 44.74
CA SER A 59 -5.25 15.25 44.81
C SER A 59 -5.59 16.75 44.73
N ASN A 60 -4.64 17.62 45.11
CA ASN A 60 -4.75 19.06 45.01
C ASN A 60 -3.39 19.73 44.70
N TYR A 61 -3.39 21.04 44.44
CA TYR A 61 -2.19 21.81 44.11
C TYR A 61 -1.16 21.89 45.26
N ASN A 62 -1.62 21.83 46.51
CA ASN A 62 -0.73 21.81 47.67
C ASN A 62 0.04 20.47 47.75
N ASP A 63 -0.61 19.33 47.49
CA ASP A 63 0.04 18.02 47.43
C ASP A 63 1.14 17.99 46.36
N TYR A 64 0.91 18.67 45.23
CA TYR A 64 1.92 18.84 44.17
C TYR A 64 3.14 19.62 44.68
N LEU A 65 2.92 20.77 45.34
CA LEU A 65 3.99 21.63 45.82
C LEU A 65 4.82 21.00 46.94
N PHE A 66 4.16 20.33 47.89
CA PHE A 66 4.82 19.80 49.08
C PHE A 66 5.42 18.41 48.89
N ASN A 67 4.81 17.56 48.06
CA ASN A 67 5.24 16.16 47.96
C ASN A 67 5.89 15.83 46.62
N TYR A 68 5.31 16.27 45.50
CA TYR A 68 5.77 15.86 44.17
C TYR A 68 6.88 16.75 43.59
N ASN A 69 6.78 18.07 43.75
CA ASN A 69 7.75 19.04 43.24
C ASN A 69 9.16 18.85 43.85
N PRO A 70 9.33 18.58 45.16
CA PRO A 70 10.64 18.30 45.74
C PRO A 70 11.26 17.02 45.18
N ILE A 71 10.47 15.95 44.97
CA ILE A 71 10.96 14.68 44.39
C ILE A 71 11.48 14.90 42.97
N ILE A 72 10.74 15.62 42.14
CA ILE A 72 11.18 15.97 40.78
C ILE A 72 12.44 16.84 40.81
N TRP A 73 12.51 17.80 41.74
CA TRP A 73 13.68 18.66 41.88
C TRP A 73 14.93 17.86 42.27
N ILE A 74 14.82 16.97 43.27
CA ILE A 74 15.90 16.06 43.69
C ILE A 74 16.33 15.17 42.52
N LEU A 75 15.38 14.57 41.81
CA LEU A 75 15.64 13.73 40.63
C LEU A 75 16.36 14.52 39.53
N THR A 76 15.89 15.72 39.23
CA THR A 76 16.47 16.60 38.22
C THR A 76 17.92 16.94 38.57
N ASN A 77 18.17 17.34 39.82
CA ASN A 77 19.53 17.66 40.26
C ASN A 77 20.44 16.42 40.26
N THR A 78 19.92 15.25 40.66
CA THR A 78 20.67 13.99 40.61
C THR A 78 21.08 13.65 39.18
N LEU A 79 20.17 13.78 38.21
CA LEU A 79 20.49 13.52 36.80
C LEU A 79 21.46 14.55 36.21
N VAL A 80 21.37 15.83 36.63
CA VAL A 80 22.35 16.86 36.25
C VAL A 80 23.73 16.52 36.80
N GLU A 81 23.81 16.10 38.07
CA GLU A 81 25.04 15.71 38.77
C GLU A 81 25.74 14.54 38.07
N ILE A 82 25.01 13.45 37.78
CA ILE A 82 25.64 12.22 37.25
C ILE A 82 25.80 12.22 35.72
N LEU A 83 24.97 12.95 34.97
CA LEU A 83 25.07 13.00 33.51
C LEU A 83 25.78 14.25 32.99
N GLY A 84 25.96 15.30 33.80
CA GLY A 84 26.57 16.57 33.35
C GLY A 84 25.76 17.26 32.24
N ILE A 85 24.44 17.08 32.23
CA ILE A 85 23.52 17.62 31.21
C ILE A 85 22.77 18.84 31.77
N SER A 86 22.35 19.76 30.91
CA SER A 86 21.57 20.94 31.33
C SER A 86 20.19 20.57 31.92
N LYS A 87 19.70 21.40 32.87
CA LYS A 87 18.36 21.21 33.47
C LYS A 87 17.23 21.14 32.43
N LEU A 88 17.35 21.89 31.33
CA LEU A 88 16.35 21.92 30.26
C LEU A 88 16.30 20.59 29.49
N GLU A 89 17.46 20.00 29.21
CA GLU A 89 17.56 18.71 28.54
C GLU A 89 17.09 17.56 29.45
N ILE A 90 17.42 17.60 30.74
CA ILE A 90 16.89 16.64 31.71
C ILE A 90 15.35 16.69 31.77
N LYS A 91 14.73 17.88 31.73
CA LYS A 91 13.27 18.00 31.62
C LYS A 91 12.73 17.31 30.37
N LYS A 92 13.38 17.46 29.21
CA LYS A 92 13.01 16.74 27.97
C LYS A 92 13.15 15.23 28.14
N ILE A 93 14.22 14.76 28.78
CA ILE A 93 14.47 13.33 29.05
C ILE A 93 13.39 12.74 29.98
N LEU A 94 13.05 13.44 31.06
CA LEU A 94 12.02 13.01 32.02
C LEU A 94 10.61 12.96 31.41
N ASN A 95 10.33 13.83 30.44
CA ASN A 95 9.08 13.77 29.69
C ASN A 95 9.03 12.58 28.74
N LYS A 96 10.16 12.22 28.10
CA LYS A 96 10.28 11.03 27.24
C LYS A 96 10.31 9.72 28.03
N ASN A 97 10.81 9.73 29.27
CA ASN A 97 11.02 8.54 30.10
C ASN A 97 10.32 8.70 31.46
N PRO A 98 8.97 8.64 31.51
CA PRO A 98 8.20 8.88 32.74
C PRO A 98 8.50 7.85 33.85
N GLN A 99 8.99 6.66 33.50
CA GLN A 99 9.34 5.61 34.47
C GLN A 99 10.45 6.03 35.45
N LEU A 100 11.33 6.97 35.07
CA LEU A 100 12.36 7.51 35.97
C LEU A 100 11.76 8.21 37.18
N LYS A 101 10.57 8.81 37.04
CA LYS A 101 9.87 9.52 38.12
C LYS A 101 9.39 8.58 39.23
N LYS A 102 9.31 7.28 38.94
CA LYS A 102 8.87 6.24 39.89
C LYS A 102 10.03 5.63 40.69
N ARG A 103 11.27 6.06 40.44
CA ARG A 103 12.46 5.49 41.09
C ARG A 103 13.02 6.44 42.14
N SER A 104 13.51 5.87 43.24
CA SER A 104 14.20 6.62 44.29
C SER A 104 15.57 7.12 43.80
N ARG A 105 16.07 8.20 44.42
CA ARG A 105 17.43 8.70 44.17
C ARG A 105 18.48 7.59 44.34
N ALA A 106 18.36 6.80 45.40
CA ALA A 106 19.27 5.69 45.67
C ALA A 106 19.28 4.64 44.55
N ASN A 107 18.10 4.27 44.03
CA ASN A 107 18.02 3.31 42.92
C ASN A 107 18.71 3.86 41.65
N ILE A 108 18.53 5.14 41.34
CA ILE A 108 19.15 5.78 40.17
C ILE A 108 20.66 5.87 40.32
N LEU A 109 21.15 6.27 41.49
CA LEU A 109 22.59 6.34 41.77
C LEU A 109 23.21 4.95 41.70
N ASN A 110 22.61 3.94 42.33
CA ASN A 110 23.15 2.58 42.27
C ASN A 110 23.14 2.04 40.83
N ASN A 111 22.08 2.27 40.06
CA ASN A 111 22.06 1.89 38.64
C ASN A 111 23.16 2.60 37.85
N TYR A 112 23.39 3.88 38.10
CA TYR A 112 24.46 4.64 37.46
C TYR A 112 25.84 4.03 37.78
N TYR A 113 26.16 3.80 39.06
CA TYR A 113 27.43 3.21 39.45
C TYR A 113 27.58 1.77 38.92
N ASN A 114 26.54 0.94 38.96
CA ASN A 114 26.55 -0.40 38.38
C ASN A 114 26.88 -0.37 36.87
N LEU A 115 26.36 0.61 36.12
CA LEU A 115 26.67 0.78 34.69
C LEU A 115 28.13 1.17 34.47
N ILE A 116 28.66 2.09 35.28
CA ILE A 116 30.07 2.51 35.22
C ILE A 116 31.01 1.35 35.59
N GLU A 117 30.70 0.60 36.64
CA GLU A 117 31.45 -0.60 37.06
C GLU A 117 31.43 -1.69 35.99
N ALA A 118 30.34 -1.80 35.23
CA ALA A 118 30.24 -2.66 34.06
C ALA A 118 31.00 -2.12 32.83
N GLY A 119 31.69 -0.99 32.92
CA GLY A 119 32.48 -0.40 31.83
C GLY A 119 31.66 0.36 30.79
N ILE A 120 30.40 0.71 31.09
CA ILE A 120 29.55 1.48 30.19
C ILE A 120 29.90 2.97 30.33
N GLN A 121 30.21 3.61 29.21
CA GLN A 121 30.60 5.02 29.16
C GLN A 121 29.43 5.95 29.46
N ILE A 122 29.74 7.10 30.06
CA ILE A 122 28.74 8.10 30.44
C ILE A 122 27.91 8.53 29.22
N ASP A 123 28.52 8.78 28.06
CA ASP A 123 27.78 9.17 26.85
C ASP A 123 26.83 8.07 26.35
N THR A 124 27.18 6.80 26.53
CA THR A 124 26.27 5.67 26.27
C THR A 124 25.09 5.68 27.22
N ILE A 125 25.30 5.99 28.50
CA ILE A 125 24.24 6.12 29.52
C ILE A 125 23.33 7.32 29.18
N LYS A 126 23.89 8.47 28.78
CA LYS A 126 23.12 9.65 28.36
C LYS A 126 22.15 9.33 27.22
N ASN A 127 22.59 8.52 26.26
CA ASN A 127 21.75 8.09 25.13
C ASN A 127 20.73 7.01 25.52
N ASN A 128 20.90 6.35 26.66
CA ASN A 128 20.09 5.22 27.12
C ASN A 128 19.60 5.41 28.57
N VAL A 129 19.08 6.59 28.89
CA VAL A 129 18.68 6.95 30.27
C VAL A 129 17.61 6.01 30.86
N TRP A 130 16.86 5.31 30.01
CA TRP A 130 15.92 4.26 30.43
C TRP A 130 16.57 3.15 31.27
N LEU A 131 17.88 2.92 31.14
CA LEU A 131 18.64 1.97 31.98
C LEU A 131 18.60 2.36 33.47
N LEU A 132 18.58 3.66 33.79
CA LEU A 132 18.51 4.14 35.17
C LEU A 132 17.15 3.85 35.82
N ALA A 133 16.12 3.54 35.03
CA ALA A 133 14.78 3.23 35.50
C ALA A 133 14.57 1.75 35.89
N TYR A 134 15.57 0.88 35.74
CA TYR A 134 15.47 -0.50 36.18
C TYR A 134 15.41 -0.64 37.71
N GLU A 135 14.86 -1.75 38.18
CA GLU A 135 15.16 -2.20 39.54
C GLU A 135 16.61 -2.65 39.59
N ASN A 136 17.32 -2.25 40.65
CA ASN A 136 18.75 -2.47 40.80
C ASN A 136 19.18 -3.92 40.58
N ASN A 137 18.55 -4.87 41.28
CA ASN A 137 18.83 -6.30 41.15
C ASN A 137 18.67 -6.79 39.70
N LYS A 138 17.59 -6.41 39.03
CA LYS A 138 17.32 -6.80 37.63
C LYS A 138 18.36 -6.23 36.66
N LEU A 139 18.82 -5.00 36.87
CA LEU A 139 19.88 -4.43 36.03
C LEU A 139 21.19 -5.17 36.23
N LEU A 140 21.55 -5.41 37.50
CA LEU A 140 22.78 -6.11 37.86
C LEU A 140 22.81 -7.53 37.27
N ASP A 141 21.71 -8.27 37.36
CA ASP A 141 21.57 -9.61 36.76
C ASP A 141 21.79 -9.60 35.24
N LYS A 142 21.29 -8.57 34.54
CA LYS A 142 21.51 -8.41 33.10
C LYS A 142 22.96 -8.05 32.77
N LEU A 143 23.56 -7.14 33.52
CA LEU A 143 24.95 -6.72 33.32
C LEU A 143 25.91 -7.90 33.57
N ASN A 144 25.67 -8.67 34.62
CA ASN A 144 26.42 -9.90 34.90
C ASN A 144 26.26 -10.93 33.78
N CYS A 145 25.07 -11.03 33.19
CA CYS A 145 24.79 -11.94 32.08
C CYS A 145 25.61 -11.60 30.83
N ILE A 146 25.66 -10.33 30.41
CA ILE A 146 26.43 -9.93 29.21
C ILE A 146 27.95 -9.90 29.44
N LYS A 147 28.40 -9.68 30.69
CA LYS A 147 29.82 -9.63 31.05
C LYS A 147 30.58 -10.92 30.67
N VAL A 148 29.88 -12.06 30.65
CA VAL A 148 30.45 -13.36 30.29
C VAL A 148 30.97 -13.40 28.84
N LEU A 149 30.47 -12.53 27.96
CA LEU A 149 30.87 -12.50 26.55
C LEU A 149 32.24 -11.87 26.31
N ASN A 150 32.81 -11.16 27.29
CA ASN A 150 34.08 -10.43 27.17
C ASN A 150 34.13 -9.48 25.95
N MET A 151 32.98 -8.86 25.64
CA MET A 151 32.84 -7.86 24.57
C MET A 151 32.70 -6.45 25.17
N ASP A 152 32.79 -5.41 24.33
CA ASP A 152 32.47 -4.05 24.76
C ASP A 152 30.99 -3.92 25.14
N ASN A 153 30.73 -3.78 26.43
CA ASN A 153 29.39 -3.65 26.99
C ASN A 153 28.63 -2.42 26.44
N ASN A 154 29.32 -1.39 25.93
CA ASN A 154 28.68 -0.25 25.28
C ASN A 154 27.93 -0.65 24.00
N GLN A 155 28.40 -1.71 23.32
CA GLN A 155 27.77 -2.22 22.10
C GLN A 155 26.61 -3.16 22.39
N LEU A 156 26.60 -3.81 23.57
CA LEU A 156 25.58 -4.78 23.97
C LEU A 156 24.33 -4.16 24.62
N ILE A 157 24.32 -2.84 24.86
CA ILE A 157 23.17 -2.12 25.45
C ILE A 157 21.82 -2.47 24.83
N PRO A 158 21.65 -2.62 23.49
CA PRO A 158 20.36 -2.95 22.92
C PRO A 158 19.77 -4.26 23.47
N TRP A 159 20.61 -5.25 23.80
CA TRP A 159 20.16 -6.51 24.39
C TRP A 159 19.60 -6.36 25.81
N LEU A 160 19.91 -5.27 26.52
CA LEU A 160 19.32 -4.98 27.82
C LEU A 160 17.80 -4.69 27.74
N HIS A 161 17.22 -4.54 26.55
CA HIS A 161 15.77 -4.55 26.35
C HIS A 161 15.12 -5.93 26.48
N LEU A 162 15.88 -7.01 26.29
CA LEU A 162 15.38 -8.39 26.37
C LEU A 162 15.00 -8.76 27.80
N THR A 163 14.11 -9.73 27.98
CA THR A 163 13.90 -10.35 29.30
C THR A 163 15.17 -11.08 29.77
N GLN A 164 15.29 -11.34 31.08
CA GLN A 164 16.47 -12.06 31.61
C GLN A 164 16.66 -13.43 30.94
N VAL A 165 15.57 -14.15 30.68
CA VAL A 165 15.58 -15.47 30.03
C VAL A 165 16.04 -15.37 28.58
N GLU A 166 15.52 -14.39 27.82
CA GLU A 166 15.94 -14.17 26.43
C GLU A 166 17.42 -13.76 26.35
N LEU A 167 17.86 -12.89 27.25
CA LEU A 167 19.25 -12.44 27.31
C LEU A 167 20.19 -13.61 27.61
N ALA A 168 19.87 -14.45 28.59
CA ALA A 168 20.64 -15.64 28.92
C ALA A 168 20.74 -16.60 27.72
N ASN A 169 19.64 -16.80 26.99
CA ASN A 169 19.65 -17.59 25.76
C ASN A 169 20.55 -16.98 24.68
N TYR A 170 20.51 -15.66 24.50
CA TYR A 170 21.35 -14.97 23.50
C TYR A 170 22.84 -15.11 23.83
N VAL A 171 23.21 -14.93 25.10
CA VAL A 171 24.57 -15.15 25.59
C VAL A 171 25.00 -16.59 25.35
N TYR A 172 24.17 -17.56 25.71
CA TYR A 172 24.43 -18.98 25.47
C TYR A 172 24.66 -19.29 23.98
N TYR A 173 23.79 -18.82 23.08
CA TYR A 173 23.95 -19.03 21.64
C TYR A 173 25.22 -18.37 21.09
N THR A 174 25.63 -17.24 21.67
CA THR A 174 26.83 -16.51 21.25
C THR A 174 28.09 -17.26 21.66
N GLN A 175 28.08 -17.89 22.84
CA GLN A 175 29.20 -18.68 23.35
C GLN A 175 29.38 -20.02 22.64
N GLN A 176 28.27 -20.71 22.32
CA GLN A 176 28.29 -22.01 21.64
C GLN A 176 29.01 -21.97 20.28
N ASP A 177 28.92 -20.86 19.54
CA ASP A 177 29.53 -20.75 18.21
C ASP A 177 31.02 -20.35 18.23
N THR A 178 31.55 -19.91 19.39
CA THR A 178 32.94 -19.42 19.52
C THR A 178 33.98 -20.48 19.15
N ASP A 179 33.72 -21.74 19.52
CA ASP A 179 34.63 -22.85 19.29
C ASP A 179 34.82 -23.19 17.80
N SER A 180 33.87 -22.78 16.94
CA SER A 180 33.87 -23.14 15.51
C SER A 180 34.51 -22.09 14.60
N TYR A 181 34.59 -20.82 15.02
CA TYR A 181 34.90 -19.71 14.11
C TYR A 181 35.99 -18.74 14.58
N MET A 182 36.71 -19.04 15.68
CA MET A 182 37.68 -18.17 16.38
C MET A 182 37.10 -16.85 16.94
N PHE A 183 36.01 -16.37 16.37
CA PHE A 183 35.21 -15.23 16.81
C PHE A 183 33.91 -15.70 17.42
N ASN A 184 33.34 -14.91 18.33
CA ASN A 184 31.97 -15.17 18.76
C ASN A 184 30.98 -14.85 17.64
N ARG A 185 29.75 -15.37 17.75
CA ARG A 185 28.70 -15.21 16.74
C ARG A 185 28.47 -13.78 16.27
N MET A 186 28.47 -12.83 17.21
CA MET A 186 28.14 -11.44 16.94
C MET A 186 29.28 -10.72 16.22
N GLU A 187 30.52 -10.97 16.63
CA GLU A 187 31.72 -10.48 15.94
C GLU A 187 31.80 -10.99 14.52
N TYR A 188 31.57 -12.30 14.32
CA TYR A 188 31.57 -12.90 13.00
C TYR A 188 30.52 -12.28 12.07
N LEU A 189 29.26 -12.19 12.53
CA LEU A 189 28.18 -11.61 11.73
C LEU A 189 28.37 -10.12 11.49
N SER A 190 28.90 -9.39 12.48
CA SER A 190 29.24 -7.97 12.39
C SER A 190 30.29 -7.74 11.30
N HIS A 191 31.35 -8.56 11.28
CA HIS A 191 32.37 -8.51 10.23
C HIS A 191 31.79 -8.88 8.87
N LYS A 192 31.04 -9.99 8.77
CA LYS A 192 30.51 -10.48 7.50
C LYS A 192 29.48 -9.54 6.86
N LEU A 193 28.66 -8.86 7.67
CA LEU A 193 27.66 -7.90 7.21
C LEU A 193 28.18 -6.45 7.20
N GLU A 194 29.46 -6.23 7.53
CA GLU A 194 30.10 -4.92 7.58
C GLU A 194 29.31 -3.89 8.39
N CYS A 195 28.85 -4.29 9.58
CA CYS A 195 28.06 -3.43 10.46
C CYS A 195 28.61 -3.46 11.89
N SER A 196 28.27 -2.45 12.70
CA SER A 196 28.68 -2.46 14.11
C SER A 196 27.94 -3.54 14.90
N ILE A 197 28.59 -4.10 15.92
CA ILE A 197 27.96 -5.04 16.86
C ILE A 197 26.71 -4.41 17.49
N LYS A 198 26.75 -3.12 17.83
CA LYS A 198 25.59 -2.39 18.37
C LYS A 198 24.39 -2.45 17.42
N GLN A 199 24.60 -2.14 16.14
CA GLN A 199 23.55 -2.21 15.13
C GLN A 199 23.01 -3.65 14.98
N LEU A 200 23.88 -4.65 15.02
CA LEU A 200 23.47 -6.05 14.97
C LEU A 200 22.67 -6.47 16.23
N CYS A 201 23.04 -5.97 17.40
CA CYS A 201 22.29 -6.15 18.64
C CYS A 201 20.87 -5.54 18.53
N GLU A 202 20.74 -4.34 17.97
CA GLU A 202 19.43 -3.70 17.72
C GLU A 202 18.55 -4.55 16.79
N ILE A 203 19.15 -5.09 15.72
CA ILE A 203 18.46 -5.97 14.78
C ILE A 203 18.01 -7.27 15.45
N THR A 204 18.86 -7.91 16.26
CA THR A 204 18.57 -9.21 16.89
C THR A 204 17.52 -9.13 17.99
N VAL A 205 17.34 -7.96 18.63
CA VAL A 205 16.22 -7.72 19.58
C VAL A 205 14.86 -7.81 18.87
N LEU A 206 14.78 -7.31 17.63
CA LEU A 206 13.56 -7.39 16.83
C LEU A 206 13.41 -8.75 16.12
N ASN A 207 14.53 -9.43 15.86
CA ASN A 207 14.61 -10.61 14.99
C ASN A 207 15.28 -11.80 15.70
N SER A 208 14.62 -12.35 16.74
CA SER A 208 15.21 -13.39 17.60
C SER A 208 15.57 -14.69 16.90
N PHE A 209 14.96 -14.96 15.75
CA PHE A 209 15.32 -16.12 14.93
C PHE A 209 16.79 -16.08 14.48
N LEU A 210 17.39 -14.90 14.33
CA LEU A 210 18.79 -14.76 13.93
C LEU A 210 19.75 -15.37 14.95
N MET A 211 19.38 -15.41 16.23
CA MET A 211 20.19 -16.05 17.27
C MET A 211 19.99 -17.56 17.31
N LYS A 212 18.87 -18.07 16.80
CA LYS A 212 18.49 -19.49 16.88
C LYS A 212 18.95 -20.32 15.68
N ILE A 213 19.08 -19.71 14.50
CA ILE A 213 19.56 -20.40 13.29
C ILE A 213 21.06 -20.70 13.46
N SER A 214 21.57 -21.83 12.96
CA SER A 214 23.01 -22.11 13.02
C SER A 214 23.82 -21.12 12.17
N LEU A 215 25.05 -20.80 12.59
CA LEU A 215 25.89 -19.83 11.87
C LEU A 215 26.23 -20.30 10.44
N SER A 216 26.46 -21.61 10.27
CA SER A 216 26.65 -22.23 8.94
C SER A 216 25.46 -22.04 8.00
N SER A 217 24.22 -22.11 8.51
CA SER A 217 23.05 -21.86 7.66
C SER A 217 22.92 -20.38 7.29
N VAL A 218 23.23 -19.47 8.22
CA VAL A 218 23.30 -18.04 7.91
C VAL A 218 24.37 -17.76 6.85
N ASP A 219 25.55 -18.37 6.99
CA ASP A 219 26.68 -18.23 6.08
C ASP A 219 26.29 -18.61 4.64
N LYS A 220 25.71 -19.81 4.45
CA LYS A 220 25.23 -20.29 3.15
C LYS A 220 24.21 -19.35 2.53
N LYS A 221 23.23 -18.88 3.31
CA LYS A 221 22.19 -17.96 2.83
C LYS A 221 22.78 -16.61 2.42
N LEU A 222 23.74 -16.08 3.18
CA LEU A 222 24.43 -14.85 2.82
C LEU A 222 25.27 -15.03 1.56
N ASN A 223 25.98 -16.16 1.40
CA ASN A 223 26.76 -16.45 0.19
C ASN A 223 25.86 -16.48 -1.04
N ILE A 224 24.68 -17.13 -0.96
CA ILE A 224 23.68 -17.08 -2.04
C ILE A 224 23.31 -15.62 -2.36
N LEU A 225 22.97 -14.80 -1.37
CA LEU A 225 22.61 -13.40 -1.61
C LEU A 225 23.73 -12.60 -2.27
N PHE A 226 24.99 -12.84 -1.87
CA PHE A 226 26.16 -12.21 -2.47
C PHE A 226 26.43 -12.69 -3.90
N GLU A 227 26.20 -13.96 -4.22
CA GLU A 227 26.28 -14.48 -5.60
C GLU A 227 25.39 -13.71 -6.58
N TYR A 228 24.24 -13.17 -6.11
CA TYR A 228 23.33 -12.34 -6.91
C TYR A 228 23.44 -10.84 -6.62
N ASN A 229 24.59 -10.37 -6.14
CA ASN A 229 24.92 -8.95 -5.92
C ASN A 229 23.96 -8.22 -4.97
N VAL A 230 23.36 -8.92 -4.00
CA VAL A 230 22.56 -8.26 -2.95
C VAL A 230 23.51 -7.64 -1.92
N ASN A 231 23.43 -6.33 -1.73
CA ASN A 231 24.34 -5.60 -0.84
C ASN A 231 24.01 -5.81 0.65
N ASN A 232 25.03 -5.63 1.51
CA ASN A 232 24.91 -5.74 2.96
C ASN A 232 23.82 -4.82 3.55
N THR A 233 23.71 -3.59 3.03
CA THR A 233 22.75 -2.62 3.54
C THR A 233 21.30 -3.05 3.34
N ASP A 234 20.99 -3.73 2.25
CA ASP A 234 19.65 -4.23 1.92
C ASP A 234 19.34 -5.48 2.74
N ILE A 235 20.35 -6.32 2.99
CA ILE A 235 20.26 -7.49 3.89
C ILE A 235 19.95 -7.02 5.31
N LEU A 236 20.70 -6.06 5.85
CA LEU A 236 20.49 -5.53 7.21
C LEU A 236 19.11 -4.89 7.38
N LYS A 237 18.61 -4.20 6.34
CA LYS A 237 17.24 -3.65 6.34
C LYS A 237 16.16 -4.74 6.29
N ASN A 238 16.47 -5.94 5.76
CA ASN A 238 15.50 -7.01 5.51
C ASN A 238 16.00 -8.39 5.95
N VAL A 239 16.58 -8.49 7.15
CA VAL A 239 17.17 -9.73 7.68
C VAL A 239 16.22 -10.93 7.70
N TRP A 240 14.91 -10.67 7.66
CA TRP A 240 13.85 -11.70 7.51
C TRP A 240 14.05 -12.61 6.31
N VAL A 241 14.78 -12.17 5.28
CA VAL A 241 15.17 -13.03 4.14
C VAL A 241 15.89 -14.29 4.60
N LEU A 242 16.67 -14.22 5.69
CA LEU A 242 17.45 -15.33 6.23
C LEU A 242 16.59 -16.41 6.91
N ARG A 243 15.30 -16.15 7.10
CA ARG A 243 14.34 -17.15 7.63
C ARG A 243 13.95 -18.18 6.57
N TYR A 244 14.06 -17.84 5.29
CA TYR A 244 13.73 -18.76 4.20
C TYR A 244 14.82 -19.81 4.00
N SER A 245 14.46 -20.92 3.34
CA SER A 245 15.42 -21.97 2.99
C SER A 245 16.38 -21.50 1.89
N GLU A 246 17.57 -22.10 1.87
CA GLU A 246 18.59 -21.83 0.84
C GLU A 246 18.04 -22.04 -0.58
N ASN A 247 17.28 -23.12 -0.80
CA ASN A 247 16.64 -23.43 -2.07
C ASN A 247 15.61 -22.37 -2.48
N HIS A 248 14.81 -21.85 -1.55
CA HIS A 248 13.83 -20.81 -1.84
C HIS A 248 14.52 -19.51 -2.25
N ILE A 249 15.52 -19.07 -1.48
CA ILE A 249 16.30 -17.86 -1.78
C ILE A 249 16.93 -17.99 -3.17
N ARG A 250 17.64 -19.10 -3.43
CA ARG A 250 18.30 -19.37 -4.71
C ARG A 250 17.30 -19.39 -5.88
N HIS A 251 16.16 -20.07 -5.71
CA HIS A 251 15.13 -20.12 -6.76
C HIS A 251 14.59 -18.73 -7.12
N ILE A 252 14.27 -17.89 -6.13
CA ILE A 252 13.81 -16.51 -6.42
C ILE A 252 14.91 -15.69 -7.08
N CYS A 253 16.15 -15.82 -6.62
CA CYS A 253 17.28 -15.11 -7.22
C CYS A 253 17.49 -15.51 -8.69
N GLU A 254 17.45 -16.80 -9.02
CA GLU A 254 17.56 -17.28 -10.40
C GLU A 254 16.43 -16.73 -11.29
N LEU A 255 15.19 -16.69 -10.79
CA LEU A 255 14.06 -16.13 -11.52
C LEU A 255 14.23 -14.64 -11.90
N TYR A 256 15.06 -13.90 -11.16
CA TYR A 256 15.33 -12.48 -11.41
C TYR A 256 16.70 -12.20 -12.04
N LYS A 257 17.51 -13.24 -12.28
CA LYS A 257 18.88 -13.11 -12.81
C LYS A 257 18.94 -12.29 -14.09
N ASP A 258 18.04 -12.58 -15.03
CA ASP A 258 17.99 -11.93 -16.34
C ASP A 258 17.30 -10.56 -16.31
N THR A 259 16.59 -10.24 -15.22
CA THR A 259 15.85 -8.97 -15.11
C THR A 259 16.71 -7.81 -14.61
N GLY A 260 17.86 -8.10 -13.98
CA GLY A 260 18.73 -7.10 -13.34
C GLY A 260 18.08 -6.29 -12.21
N ARG A 261 16.85 -6.66 -11.77
CA ARG A 261 16.03 -5.88 -10.82
C ARG A 261 15.65 -6.72 -9.60
N LEU A 262 16.58 -7.51 -9.06
CA LEU A 262 16.35 -8.26 -7.84
C LEU A 262 16.27 -7.30 -6.63
N ASN A 263 15.08 -7.11 -6.10
CA ASN A 263 14.89 -6.47 -4.80
C ASN A 263 14.82 -7.56 -3.72
N ILE A 264 15.57 -7.39 -2.62
CA ILE A 264 15.58 -8.37 -1.51
C ILE A 264 14.17 -8.63 -0.94
N LYS A 265 13.27 -7.64 -1.00
CA LYS A 265 11.88 -7.78 -0.55
C LYS A 265 11.11 -8.81 -1.38
N THR A 266 11.50 -9.01 -2.64
CA THR A 266 10.85 -9.97 -3.55
C THR A 266 11.03 -11.42 -3.10
N ILE A 267 12.11 -11.74 -2.38
CA ILE A 267 12.33 -13.10 -1.84
C ILE A 267 11.23 -13.50 -0.85
N ARG A 268 10.58 -12.52 -0.23
CA ARG A 268 9.46 -12.74 0.70
C ARG A 268 8.12 -12.94 0.00
N CYS A 269 8.04 -12.67 -1.29
CA CYS A 269 6.78 -12.72 -2.03
C CYS A 269 6.40 -14.17 -2.36
N PRO A 270 5.11 -14.53 -2.31
CA PRO A 270 4.63 -15.79 -2.86
C PRO A 270 5.00 -15.95 -4.34
N LEU A 271 5.34 -17.17 -4.76
CA LEU A 271 5.74 -17.49 -6.13
C LEU A 271 4.74 -16.98 -7.17
N LYS A 272 3.43 -17.09 -6.90
CA LYS A 272 2.37 -16.58 -7.80
C LYS A 272 2.48 -15.07 -8.08
N ILE A 273 2.92 -14.28 -7.10
CA ILE A 273 3.13 -12.83 -7.27
C ILE A 273 4.37 -12.58 -8.12
N ILE A 274 5.43 -13.34 -7.85
CA ILE A 274 6.70 -13.26 -8.58
C ILE A 274 6.50 -13.63 -10.06
N SER A 275 5.86 -14.75 -10.36
CA SER A 275 5.59 -15.18 -11.74
C SER A 275 4.79 -14.13 -12.51
N ARG A 276 3.78 -13.52 -11.88
CA ARG A 276 3.00 -12.42 -12.49
C ARG A 276 3.86 -11.19 -12.78
N ALA A 277 4.74 -10.82 -11.85
CA ALA A 277 5.64 -9.68 -12.04
C ALA A 277 6.66 -9.93 -13.16
N ILE A 278 7.23 -11.13 -13.23
CA ILE A 278 8.17 -11.54 -14.29
C ILE A 278 7.46 -11.55 -15.65
N GLN A 279 6.29 -12.18 -15.76
CA GLN A 279 5.49 -12.18 -16.99
C GLN A 279 5.19 -10.76 -17.46
N LYS A 280 4.81 -9.87 -16.53
CA LYS A 280 4.55 -8.46 -16.83
C LYS A 280 5.80 -7.75 -17.37
N ASN A 281 6.95 -7.92 -16.71
CA ASN A 281 8.22 -7.34 -17.17
C ASN A 281 8.65 -7.87 -18.54
N GLN A 282 8.48 -9.17 -18.80
CA GLN A 282 8.80 -9.78 -20.10
C GLN A 282 7.94 -9.18 -21.22
N VAL A 283 6.64 -9.00 -21.00
CA VAL A 283 5.75 -8.35 -21.98
C VAL A 283 6.20 -6.91 -22.22
N GLU A 284 6.50 -6.14 -21.17
CA GLU A 284 6.99 -4.75 -21.32
C GLU A 284 8.30 -4.69 -22.11
N LEU A 285 9.26 -5.56 -21.82
CA LEU A 285 10.53 -5.65 -22.54
C LEU A 285 10.32 -6.01 -24.01
N SER A 286 9.44 -6.98 -24.30
CA SER A 286 9.14 -7.37 -25.69
C SER A 286 8.50 -6.25 -26.49
N LEU A 287 7.61 -5.46 -25.87
CA LEU A 287 6.96 -4.31 -26.53
C LEU A 287 7.93 -3.16 -26.74
N MET A 288 8.90 -2.97 -25.84
CA MET A 288 9.88 -1.89 -25.88
C MET A 288 11.18 -2.24 -26.62
N GLN A 289 11.35 -3.48 -27.10
CA GLN A 289 12.63 -3.95 -27.65
C GLN A 289 13.16 -3.08 -28.80
N HIS A 290 12.26 -2.47 -29.57
CA HIS A 290 12.59 -1.64 -30.74
C HIS A 290 12.36 -0.13 -30.51
N TYR A 291 12.02 0.28 -29.28
CA TYR A 291 11.65 1.66 -28.99
C TYR A 291 12.42 2.17 -27.78
N GLY A 292 13.01 3.37 -27.89
CA GLY A 292 13.74 3.99 -26.79
C GLY A 292 12.80 4.50 -25.69
N ASN A 293 11.57 4.88 -26.04
CA ASN A 293 10.61 5.42 -25.09
C ASN A 293 9.14 5.19 -25.53
N ILE A 294 8.20 5.46 -24.60
CA ILE A 294 6.76 5.28 -24.83
C ILE A 294 6.22 6.22 -25.91
N SER A 295 6.80 7.42 -26.08
CA SER A 295 6.38 8.36 -27.12
C SER A 295 6.63 7.78 -28.51
N GLU A 296 7.83 7.26 -28.75
CA GLU A 296 8.22 6.59 -29.98
C GLU A 296 7.35 5.37 -30.27
N TYR A 297 7.05 4.56 -29.24
CA TYR A 297 6.12 3.45 -29.37
C TYR A 297 4.72 3.93 -29.80
N LEU A 298 4.17 4.98 -29.19
CA LEU A 298 2.84 5.51 -29.53
C LEU A 298 2.79 6.12 -30.93
N GLN A 299 3.82 6.85 -31.35
CA GLN A 299 3.93 7.40 -32.71
C GLN A 299 3.82 6.29 -33.76
N ASN A 300 4.57 5.21 -33.58
CA ASN A 300 4.57 4.06 -34.48
C ASN A 300 3.26 3.27 -34.42
N LYS A 301 2.76 3.00 -33.21
CA LYS A 301 1.54 2.19 -33.00
C LYS A 301 0.30 2.89 -33.55
N LEU A 302 0.19 4.20 -33.40
CA LEU A 302 -0.95 4.99 -33.84
C LEU A 302 -0.75 5.59 -35.25
N LYS A 303 0.45 5.48 -35.83
CA LYS A 303 0.86 6.07 -37.12
C LYS A 303 0.65 7.58 -37.17
N ILE A 304 1.19 8.28 -36.17
CA ILE A 304 1.05 9.73 -36.01
C ILE A 304 2.41 10.43 -36.00
N ASN A 305 2.42 11.70 -36.39
CA ASN A 305 3.61 12.55 -36.28
C ASN A 305 3.85 12.99 -34.84
N GLU A 306 5.10 13.32 -34.55
CA GLU A 306 5.56 13.77 -33.23
C GLU A 306 4.83 15.03 -32.74
N GLU A 307 4.62 16.00 -33.62
CA GLU A 307 3.93 17.26 -33.28
C GLU A 307 2.51 17.02 -32.74
N LYS A 308 1.71 16.20 -33.42
CA LYS A 308 0.35 15.88 -32.95
C LYS A 308 0.41 15.16 -31.60
N LEU A 309 1.31 14.19 -31.45
CA LEU A 309 1.44 13.49 -30.17
C LEU A 309 1.83 14.45 -29.04
N ASN A 310 2.75 15.38 -29.28
CA ASN A 310 3.16 16.39 -28.30
C ASN A 310 1.99 17.29 -27.87
N THR A 311 1.10 17.67 -28.79
CA THR A 311 -0.12 18.44 -28.42
C THR A 311 -1.09 17.66 -27.52
N ILE A 312 -1.07 16.32 -27.56
CA ILE A 312 -1.88 15.46 -26.69
C ILE A 312 -1.18 15.21 -25.37
N ILE A 313 0.14 14.98 -25.38
CA ILE A 313 0.94 14.80 -24.15
C ILE A 313 0.85 16.03 -23.25
N THR A 314 0.82 17.25 -23.82
CA THR A 314 0.62 18.48 -23.02
C THR A 314 -0.75 18.52 -22.33
N LYS A 315 -1.79 17.92 -22.93
CA LYS A 315 -3.13 17.82 -22.35
C LYS A 315 -3.27 16.65 -21.36
N VAL A 316 -2.60 15.53 -21.63
CA VAL A 316 -2.69 14.30 -20.84
C VAL A 316 -1.28 13.70 -20.64
N PRO A 317 -0.47 14.29 -19.75
CA PRO A 317 0.93 13.87 -19.56
C PRO A 317 1.06 12.47 -18.96
N ASP A 318 0.03 12.02 -18.25
CA ASP A 318 0.02 10.72 -17.56
C ASP A 318 0.18 9.53 -18.51
N ILE A 319 -0.16 9.68 -19.79
CA ILE A 319 -0.03 8.63 -20.82
C ILE A 319 1.41 8.10 -20.88
N LEU A 320 2.41 8.96 -20.72
CA LEU A 320 3.82 8.56 -20.76
C LEU A 320 4.27 7.76 -19.54
N ARG A 321 3.51 7.81 -18.43
CA ARG A 321 3.80 7.05 -17.20
C ARG A 321 3.01 5.75 -17.14
N MET A 322 2.11 5.53 -18.08
CA MET A 322 1.25 4.37 -18.11
C MET A 322 2.03 3.11 -18.46
N ASN A 323 1.50 1.99 -17.97
CA ASN A 323 2.01 0.68 -18.31
C ASN A 323 1.85 0.40 -19.80
N ILE A 324 2.95 0.14 -20.51
CA ILE A 324 2.92 -0.05 -21.96
C ILE A 324 2.09 -1.26 -22.39
N ALA A 325 2.11 -2.37 -21.63
CA ALA A 325 1.30 -3.54 -21.96
C ALA A 325 -0.21 -3.23 -21.87
N LYS A 326 -0.61 -2.40 -20.88
CA LYS A 326 -1.99 -1.91 -20.79
C LYS A 326 -2.35 -1.01 -21.98
N LEU A 327 -1.45 -0.09 -22.35
CA LEU A 327 -1.65 0.79 -23.51
C LEU A 327 -1.82 -0.01 -24.80
N ASP A 328 -0.93 -0.96 -25.07
CA ASP A 328 -0.99 -1.83 -26.25
C ASP A 328 -2.34 -2.58 -26.31
N GLN A 329 -2.75 -3.20 -25.20
CA GLN A 329 -4.01 -3.92 -25.12
C GLN A 329 -5.23 -3.02 -25.39
N LEU A 330 -5.26 -1.81 -24.82
CA LEU A 330 -6.36 -0.87 -25.05
C LEU A 330 -6.40 -0.40 -26.49
N ILE A 331 -5.26 0.00 -27.06
CA ILE A 331 -5.18 0.45 -28.45
C ILE A 331 -5.64 -0.67 -29.39
N ASN A 332 -5.17 -1.90 -29.19
CA ASN A 332 -5.57 -3.06 -29.99
C ASN A 332 -7.07 -3.32 -29.90
N ILE A 333 -7.66 -3.26 -28.70
CA ILE A 333 -9.11 -3.44 -28.51
C ILE A 333 -9.91 -2.34 -29.23
N LEU A 334 -9.49 -1.09 -29.12
CA LEU A 334 -10.19 0.04 -29.75
C LEU A 334 -10.09 -0.06 -31.28
N GLN A 335 -8.90 -0.30 -31.83
CA GLN A 335 -8.69 -0.47 -33.27
C GLN A 335 -9.43 -1.68 -33.84
N ALA A 336 -9.47 -2.82 -33.12
CA ALA A 336 -10.25 -3.99 -33.52
C ALA A 336 -11.76 -3.73 -33.57
N ASN A 337 -12.24 -2.68 -32.91
CA ASN A 337 -13.63 -2.23 -32.94
C ASN A 337 -13.85 -1.02 -33.86
N LYS A 338 -12.95 -0.83 -34.84
CA LYS A 338 -13.01 0.23 -35.88
C LYS A 338 -12.91 1.65 -35.33
N ILE A 339 -12.40 1.84 -34.11
CA ILE A 339 -12.10 3.17 -33.57
C ILE A 339 -10.72 3.58 -34.11
N THR A 340 -10.67 4.74 -34.77
CA THR A 340 -9.47 5.22 -35.45
C THR A 340 -8.43 5.75 -34.47
N SER A 341 -7.15 5.74 -34.88
CA SER A 341 -6.07 6.32 -34.07
C SER A 341 -6.31 7.79 -33.71
N GLU A 342 -6.92 8.56 -34.61
CA GLU A 342 -7.24 9.97 -34.36
C GLU A 342 -8.30 10.11 -33.26
N GLU A 343 -9.37 9.32 -33.30
CA GLU A 343 -10.41 9.33 -32.26
C GLU A 343 -9.86 8.96 -30.88
N ILE A 344 -8.93 7.99 -30.84
CA ILE A 344 -8.22 7.58 -29.61
C ILE A 344 -7.44 8.75 -29.03
N LEU A 345 -6.73 9.52 -29.86
CA LEU A 345 -5.93 10.66 -29.42
C LEU A 345 -6.76 11.85 -28.97
N TRP A 346 -7.83 12.18 -29.72
CA TRP A 346 -8.77 13.22 -29.32
C TRP A 346 -9.40 12.95 -27.96
N ASN A 347 -9.58 11.67 -27.62
CA ASN A 347 -10.14 11.23 -26.34
C ASN A 347 -9.13 10.40 -25.55
N ALA A 348 -7.86 10.82 -25.51
CA ALA A 348 -6.76 10.02 -24.95
C ALA A 348 -6.94 9.61 -23.48
N GLN A 349 -7.83 10.28 -22.75
CA GLN A 349 -8.28 9.87 -21.42
C GLN A 349 -8.80 8.43 -21.37
N ILE A 350 -9.36 7.90 -22.46
CA ILE A 350 -9.81 6.50 -22.56
C ILE A 350 -8.70 5.51 -22.23
N LEU A 351 -7.44 5.85 -22.54
CA LEU A 351 -6.29 4.98 -22.30
C LEU A 351 -6.04 4.79 -20.80
N SER A 352 -6.50 5.71 -19.96
CA SER A 352 -6.42 5.59 -18.50
C SER A 352 -7.39 4.54 -17.92
N PHE A 353 -8.45 4.17 -18.64
CA PHE A 353 -9.52 3.30 -18.13
C PHE A 353 -9.06 1.86 -17.93
N ASN A 354 -9.84 1.08 -17.17
CA ASN A 354 -9.60 -0.34 -17.00
C ASN A 354 -9.93 -1.12 -18.29
N VAL A 355 -9.00 -1.94 -18.76
CA VAL A 355 -9.12 -2.75 -20.00
C VAL A 355 -10.37 -3.62 -20.00
N GLU A 356 -10.66 -4.26 -18.88
CA GLU A 356 -11.78 -5.18 -18.74
C GLU A 356 -13.12 -4.44 -18.76
N ASN A 357 -13.18 -3.24 -18.16
CA ASN A 357 -14.39 -2.41 -18.22
C ASN A 357 -14.69 -1.96 -19.64
N ILE A 358 -13.67 -1.54 -20.40
CA ILE A 358 -13.86 -1.17 -21.82
C ILE A 358 -14.31 -2.38 -22.64
N ARG A 359 -13.69 -3.54 -22.44
CA ARG A 359 -14.10 -4.79 -23.10
C ARG A 359 -15.56 -5.14 -22.83
N LYS A 360 -15.98 -5.12 -21.56
CA LYS A 360 -17.36 -5.38 -21.15
C LYS A 360 -18.34 -4.38 -21.79
N ARG A 361 -18.00 -3.09 -21.79
CA ARG A 361 -18.85 -2.06 -22.40
C ARG A 361 -19.00 -2.24 -23.91
N ILE A 362 -17.93 -2.59 -24.61
CA ILE A 362 -17.98 -2.91 -26.04
C ILE A 362 -18.87 -4.14 -26.29
N GLN A 363 -18.76 -5.18 -25.45
CA GLN A 363 -19.62 -6.37 -25.57
C GLN A 363 -21.10 -6.03 -25.37
N ILE A 364 -21.42 -5.20 -24.38
CA ILE A 364 -22.79 -4.72 -24.13
C ILE A 364 -23.30 -3.94 -25.35
N LEU A 365 -22.54 -2.96 -25.85
CA LEU A 365 -22.95 -2.17 -27.02
C LEU A 365 -23.21 -3.05 -28.23
N LYS A 366 -22.35 -4.03 -28.51
CA LYS A 366 -22.54 -4.97 -29.63
C LYS A 366 -23.78 -5.83 -29.46
N LYS A 367 -24.07 -6.29 -28.24
CA LYS A 367 -25.27 -7.10 -27.94
C LYS A 367 -26.54 -6.32 -28.25
N GLU A 368 -26.56 -5.03 -27.96
CA GLU A 368 -27.68 -4.11 -28.24
C GLU A 368 -27.71 -3.60 -29.70
N GLY A 369 -26.84 -4.13 -30.58
CA GLY A 369 -26.73 -3.70 -31.98
C GLY A 369 -26.15 -2.29 -32.16
N LEU A 370 -25.48 -1.76 -31.15
CA LEU A 370 -24.90 -0.41 -31.15
C LEU A 370 -23.42 -0.43 -31.55
N ILE A 371 -23.01 0.57 -32.33
CA ILE A 371 -21.61 0.74 -32.73
C ILE A 371 -20.84 1.32 -31.54
N PRO A 372 -19.73 0.68 -31.12
CA PRO A 372 -18.87 1.21 -30.07
C PRO A 372 -18.34 2.60 -30.42
N ASN A 373 -18.62 3.59 -29.56
CA ASN A 373 -18.12 4.96 -29.71
C ASN A 373 -17.29 5.33 -28.48
N ILE A 374 -16.12 5.93 -28.71
CA ILE A 374 -15.15 6.26 -27.66
C ILE A 374 -15.70 7.21 -26.59
N ILE A 375 -16.60 8.13 -26.96
CA ILE A 375 -17.23 9.07 -26.04
C ILE A 375 -18.08 8.30 -25.03
N ILE A 376 -18.89 7.34 -25.50
CA ILE A 376 -19.76 6.52 -24.65
C ILE A 376 -18.92 5.58 -23.78
N LEU A 377 -17.87 4.99 -24.36
CA LEU A 377 -16.95 4.11 -23.63
C LEU A 377 -16.22 4.84 -22.49
N SER A 378 -15.99 6.15 -22.63
CA SER A 378 -15.32 7.00 -21.64
C SER A 378 -16.24 7.57 -20.55
N GLN A 379 -17.55 7.33 -20.61
CA GLN A 379 -18.50 7.91 -19.64
C GLN A 379 -18.48 7.22 -18.27
N SER A 380 -19.06 7.87 -17.25
CA SER A 380 -19.32 7.22 -15.97
C SER A 380 -20.28 6.04 -16.13
N GLU A 381 -20.26 5.10 -15.19
CA GLU A 381 -21.11 3.90 -15.24
C GLU A 381 -22.61 4.24 -15.30
N HIS A 382 -23.06 5.20 -14.49
CA HIS A 382 -24.43 5.69 -14.52
C HIS A 382 -24.81 6.25 -15.91
N MET A 383 -23.93 7.06 -16.52
CA MET A 383 -24.20 7.65 -17.83
C MET A 383 -24.21 6.61 -18.95
N PHE A 384 -23.31 5.63 -18.87
CA PHE A 384 -23.27 4.50 -19.79
C PHE A 384 -24.56 3.67 -19.70
N ASN A 385 -24.99 3.28 -18.49
CA ASN A 385 -26.20 2.49 -18.30
C ASN A 385 -27.45 3.25 -18.77
N ARG A 386 -27.55 4.54 -18.41
CA ARG A 386 -28.63 5.41 -18.90
C ARG A 386 -28.68 5.47 -20.42
N TYR A 387 -27.52 5.52 -21.10
CA TYR A 387 -27.47 5.50 -22.56
C TYR A 387 -28.01 4.18 -23.13
N ILE A 388 -27.64 3.03 -22.55
CA ILE A 388 -28.16 1.72 -22.93
C ILE A 388 -29.68 1.65 -22.73
N GLU A 389 -30.18 2.02 -21.54
CA GLU A 389 -31.62 2.02 -21.22
C GLU A 389 -32.43 2.93 -22.15
N MET A 390 -31.91 4.12 -22.46
CA MET A 390 -32.57 5.05 -23.37
C MET A 390 -32.64 4.50 -24.80
N ASN A 391 -31.61 3.77 -25.25
CA ASN A 391 -31.65 3.13 -26.56
C ASN A 391 -32.58 1.92 -26.59
N ALA A 392 -32.62 1.11 -25.53
CA ALA A 392 -33.54 -0.03 -25.42
C ALA A 392 -35.00 0.45 -25.50
N ARG A 393 -35.39 1.44 -24.69
CA ARG A 393 -36.75 2.04 -24.74
C ARG A 393 -37.07 2.65 -26.10
N ARG A 394 -36.09 3.29 -26.73
CA ARG A 394 -36.27 3.83 -28.08
C ARG A 394 -36.52 2.71 -29.09
N GLN A 395 -35.80 1.60 -29.01
CA GLN A 395 -35.99 0.44 -29.88
C GLN A 395 -37.35 -0.21 -29.63
N GLU A 396 -37.80 -0.37 -28.39
CA GLU A 396 -39.14 -0.89 -28.05
C GLU A 396 -40.24 -0.07 -28.73
N ILE A 397 -40.21 1.25 -28.58
CA ILE A 397 -41.21 2.13 -29.23
C ILE A 397 -41.08 2.05 -30.76
N LEU A 398 -39.87 2.03 -31.31
CA LEU A 398 -39.71 1.95 -32.76
C LEU A 398 -40.06 0.57 -33.34
N GLN A 399 -40.01 -0.52 -32.57
CA GLN A 399 -40.48 -1.83 -33.01
C GLN A 399 -41.99 -1.86 -33.22
N GLU A 400 -42.75 -1.20 -32.34
CA GLU A 400 -44.22 -1.16 -32.42
C GLU A 400 -44.74 -0.25 -33.56
N TYR A 401 -44.05 0.87 -33.82
CA TYR A 401 -44.52 1.90 -34.76
C TYR A 401 -43.68 2.02 -36.03
N GLY A 402 -42.49 1.40 -36.09
CA GLY A 402 -41.52 1.46 -37.19
C GLY A 402 -40.73 2.77 -37.25
N ASN A 403 -41.42 3.91 -37.29
CA ASN A 403 -40.80 5.23 -37.38
C ASN A 403 -41.56 6.29 -36.55
N ILE A 404 -40.93 7.46 -36.35
CA ILE A 404 -41.50 8.55 -35.54
C ILE A 404 -42.78 9.14 -36.18
N LYS A 405 -42.88 9.16 -37.52
CA LYS A 405 -44.08 9.62 -38.23
C LYS A 405 -45.29 8.75 -37.86
N ASN A 406 -45.15 7.44 -38.02
CA ASN A 406 -46.17 6.44 -37.68
C ASN A 406 -46.50 6.45 -36.20
N TYR A 407 -45.50 6.66 -35.34
CA TYR A 407 -45.71 6.84 -33.90
C TYR A 407 -46.63 8.04 -33.63
N LEU A 408 -46.35 9.20 -34.23
CA LEU A 408 -47.16 10.40 -34.07
C LEU A 408 -48.59 10.21 -34.60
N ILE A 409 -48.75 9.62 -35.79
CA ILE A 409 -50.06 9.35 -36.39
C ILE A 409 -50.91 8.49 -35.45
N LYS A 410 -50.39 7.35 -35.01
CA LYS A 410 -51.15 6.42 -34.17
C LYS A 410 -51.37 6.96 -32.75
N LYS A 411 -50.35 7.55 -32.13
CA LYS A 411 -50.43 8.00 -30.73
C LYS A 411 -51.28 9.26 -30.56
N LEU A 412 -51.28 10.14 -31.55
CA LEU A 412 -52.12 11.33 -31.54
C LEU A 412 -53.48 11.10 -32.19
N ASP A 413 -53.73 9.98 -32.87
CA ASP A 413 -54.99 9.72 -33.58
C ASP A 413 -55.35 10.88 -34.52
N VAL A 414 -54.39 11.25 -35.37
CA VAL A 414 -54.47 12.39 -36.29
C VAL A 414 -54.37 11.89 -37.72
N ASP A 415 -55.11 12.53 -38.62
CA ASP A 415 -55.07 12.25 -40.05
C ASP A 415 -53.64 12.38 -40.65
N GLU A 416 -53.30 11.45 -41.53
CA GLU A 416 -51.96 11.35 -42.11
C GLU A 416 -51.62 12.58 -42.95
N GLU A 417 -52.58 13.14 -43.68
CA GLU A 417 -52.37 14.35 -44.49
C GLU A 417 -51.98 15.56 -43.64
N LEU A 418 -52.57 15.68 -42.45
CA LEU A 418 -52.30 16.77 -41.52
C LEU A 418 -50.89 16.67 -40.94
N ILE A 419 -50.46 15.46 -40.55
CA ILE A 419 -49.10 15.18 -40.08
C ILE A 419 -48.09 15.47 -41.20
N GLU A 420 -48.36 15.03 -42.43
CA GLU A 420 -47.45 15.22 -43.56
C GLU A 420 -47.23 16.71 -43.87
N LYS A 421 -48.31 17.50 -43.86
CA LYS A 421 -48.25 18.96 -44.03
C LYS A 421 -47.39 19.63 -42.96
N ILE A 422 -47.46 19.15 -41.71
CA ILE A 422 -46.68 19.69 -40.60
C ILE A 422 -45.22 19.25 -40.66
N ILE A 423 -44.94 17.98 -40.99
CA ILE A 423 -43.57 17.48 -41.17
C ILE A 423 -42.88 18.22 -42.32
N THR A 424 -43.59 18.47 -43.43
CA THR A 424 -43.05 19.23 -44.57
C THR A 424 -42.67 20.65 -44.15
N LYS A 425 -43.48 21.28 -43.30
CA LYS A 425 -43.21 22.63 -42.77
C LYS A 425 -42.16 22.64 -41.65
N TYR A 426 -42.06 21.58 -40.84
CA TYR A 426 -41.21 21.46 -39.66
C TYR A 426 -40.56 20.06 -39.54
N PRO A 427 -39.59 19.73 -40.39
CA PRO A 427 -38.98 18.39 -40.43
C PRO A 427 -38.17 18.05 -39.17
N SER A 428 -37.82 19.06 -38.37
CA SER A 428 -37.11 18.89 -37.09
C SER A 428 -37.90 18.09 -36.05
N ILE A 429 -39.23 17.96 -36.19
CA ILE A 429 -40.07 17.14 -35.28
C ILE A 429 -39.61 15.68 -35.28
N LEU A 430 -39.20 15.16 -36.45
CA LEU A 430 -38.70 13.79 -36.60
C LEU A 430 -37.34 13.56 -35.91
N ARG A 431 -36.65 14.62 -35.49
CA ARG A 431 -35.36 14.53 -34.78
C ARG A 431 -35.52 14.58 -33.27
N ILE A 432 -36.73 14.82 -32.75
CA ILE A 432 -36.99 14.87 -31.32
C ILE A 432 -36.80 13.47 -30.72
N ASN A 433 -36.21 13.40 -29.53
CA ASN A 433 -36.09 12.15 -28.80
C ASN A 433 -37.48 11.56 -28.51
N ILE A 434 -37.73 10.33 -28.97
CA ILE A 434 -39.05 9.68 -28.90
C ILE A 434 -39.57 9.48 -27.48
N ILE A 435 -38.68 9.25 -26.50
CA ILE A 435 -39.06 9.09 -25.08
C ILE A 435 -39.56 10.43 -24.53
N LYS A 436 -38.84 11.51 -24.85
CA LYS A 436 -39.26 12.87 -24.47
C LYS A 436 -40.59 13.23 -25.13
N LEU A 437 -40.71 12.93 -26.42
CA LEU A 437 -41.92 13.16 -27.21
C LEU A 437 -43.12 12.42 -26.60
N SER A 438 -42.95 11.14 -26.27
CA SER A 438 -43.95 10.31 -25.57
C SER A 438 -44.39 10.95 -24.25
N GLY A 439 -43.44 11.32 -23.38
CA GLY A 439 -43.77 11.95 -22.10
C GLY A 439 -44.52 13.29 -22.24
N VAL A 440 -44.18 14.11 -23.23
CA VAL A 440 -44.92 15.36 -23.50
C VAL A 440 -46.35 15.06 -23.97
N ILE A 441 -46.52 14.11 -24.89
CA ILE A 441 -47.84 13.74 -25.43
C ILE A 441 -48.72 13.16 -24.32
N ASP A 442 -48.20 12.26 -23.49
CA ASP A 442 -48.96 11.64 -22.40
C ASP A 442 -49.43 12.69 -21.38
N ILE A 443 -48.57 13.65 -20.98
CA ILE A 443 -48.96 14.74 -20.08
C ILE A 443 -50.06 15.61 -20.70
N LEU A 444 -49.97 15.93 -21.99
CA LEU A 444 -50.97 16.76 -22.66
C LEU A 444 -52.31 16.01 -22.78
N ARG A 445 -52.30 14.73 -23.17
CA ARG A 445 -53.50 13.89 -23.25
C ARG A 445 -54.19 13.73 -21.89
N GLN A 446 -53.42 13.50 -20.82
CA GLN A 446 -53.95 13.42 -19.44
C GLN A 446 -54.65 14.71 -18.98
N ASN A 447 -54.32 15.85 -19.58
CA ASN A 447 -54.93 17.14 -19.28
C ASN A 447 -56.01 17.54 -20.31
N GLY A 448 -56.49 16.60 -21.12
CA GLY A 448 -57.65 16.77 -21.99
C GLY A 448 -57.37 17.40 -23.35
N PHE A 449 -56.11 17.60 -23.74
CA PHE A 449 -55.77 18.10 -25.08
C PHE A 449 -56.00 17.04 -26.16
N THR A 450 -56.55 17.44 -27.30
CA THR A 450 -56.75 16.56 -28.46
C THR A 450 -55.47 16.44 -29.30
N GLY A 451 -55.37 15.36 -30.09
CA GLY A 451 -54.21 15.14 -30.97
C GLY A 451 -54.00 16.28 -31.97
N ASP A 452 -55.10 16.75 -32.56
CA ASP A 452 -55.12 17.87 -33.51
C ASP A 452 -54.61 19.19 -32.89
N GLU A 453 -54.99 19.48 -31.65
CA GLU A 453 -54.52 20.68 -30.95
C GLU A 453 -53.01 20.63 -30.68
N ILE A 454 -52.52 19.45 -30.26
CA ILE A 454 -51.11 19.22 -29.96
C ILE A 454 -50.26 19.39 -31.23
N ILE A 455 -50.67 18.77 -32.34
CA ILE A 455 -49.88 18.79 -33.57
C ILE A 455 -49.90 20.17 -34.25
N ARG A 456 -51.05 20.87 -34.26
CA ARG A 456 -51.14 22.26 -34.76
C ARG A 456 -50.22 23.19 -33.98
N SER A 457 -50.02 22.90 -32.70
CA SER A 457 -49.12 23.61 -31.80
C SER A 457 -47.75 22.92 -31.67
N HIS A 458 -47.18 22.44 -32.78
CA HIS A 458 -45.95 21.62 -32.84
C HIS A 458 -44.76 22.10 -31.99
N SER A 459 -44.64 23.41 -31.73
CA SER A 459 -43.59 23.97 -30.87
C SER A 459 -43.65 23.45 -29.43
N ILE A 460 -44.83 23.01 -28.96
CA ILE A 460 -45.02 22.43 -27.63
C ILE A 460 -44.17 21.14 -27.44
N LEU A 461 -43.97 20.38 -28.51
CA LEU A 461 -43.26 19.10 -28.50
C LEU A 461 -41.76 19.25 -28.22
N TYR A 462 -41.21 20.47 -28.35
CA TYR A 462 -39.81 20.76 -28.05
C TYR A 462 -39.55 21.07 -26.58
N PHE A 463 -40.57 21.30 -25.76
CA PHE A 463 -40.39 21.53 -24.33
C PHE A 463 -40.07 20.24 -23.57
N LYS A 464 -39.48 20.38 -22.37
CA LYS A 464 -39.28 19.24 -21.47
C LYS A 464 -40.61 18.83 -20.82
N PRO A 465 -40.89 17.53 -20.62
CA PRO A 465 -42.11 17.06 -19.95
C PRO A 465 -42.36 17.77 -18.61
N GLU A 466 -41.32 17.96 -17.80
CA GLU A 466 -41.42 18.61 -16.49
C GLU A 466 -41.78 20.10 -16.62
N THR A 467 -41.37 20.75 -17.70
CA THR A 467 -41.74 22.16 -17.96
C THR A 467 -43.21 22.28 -18.31
N ILE A 468 -43.73 21.35 -19.12
CA ILE A 468 -45.16 21.31 -19.47
C ILE A 468 -46.00 21.02 -18.24
N TYR A 469 -45.62 20.01 -17.46
CA TYR A 469 -46.30 19.67 -16.21
C TYR A 469 -46.38 20.86 -15.25
N LYS A 470 -45.24 21.53 -14.97
CA LYS A 470 -45.21 22.71 -14.09
C LYS A 470 -46.10 23.85 -14.59
N ARG A 471 -46.09 24.13 -15.90
CA ARG A 471 -46.92 25.20 -16.48
C ARG A 471 -48.41 24.86 -16.38
N ILE A 472 -48.78 23.60 -16.55
CA ILE A 472 -50.17 23.15 -16.38
C ILE A 472 -50.61 23.30 -14.92
N GLU A 473 -49.79 22.86 -13.96
CA GLU A 473 -50.04 23.01 -12.52
C GLU A 473 -50.24 24.49 -12.14
N MET A 474 -49.32 25.38 -12.56
CA MET A 474 -49.44 26.82 -12.30
C MET A 474 -50.74 27.43 -12.83
N LEU A 475 -51.19 27.00 -14.02
CA LEU A 475 -52.45 27.47 -14.58
C LEU A 475 -53.65 26.96 -13.77
N LYS A 476 -53.62 25.70 -13.34
CA LYS A 476 -54.67 25.11 -12.49
C LYS A 476 -54.75 25.79 -11.13
N GLU A 477 -53.61 26.03 -10.47
CA GLU A 477 -53.52 26.76 -9.19
C GLU A 477 -54.08 28.18 -9.31
N SER A 478 -53.91 28.82 -10.47
CA SER A 478 -54.44 30.16 -10.76
C SER A 478 -55.91 30.14 -11.20
N GLY A 479 -56.58 28.98 -11.23
CA GLY A 479 -57.96 28.83 -11.70
C GLY A 479 -58.15 29.02 -13.22
N ILE A 480 -57.07 29.00 -14.00
CA ILE A 480 -57.08 29.21 -15.44
C ILE A 480 -57.09 27.85 -16.14
N THR A 481 -58.07 27.63 -17.03
CA THR A 481 -58.10 26.42 -17.85
C THR A 481 -56.87 26.35 -18.77
N PRO A 482 -56.05 25.28 -18.69
CA PRO A 482 -54.85 25.16 -19.52
C PRO A 482 -55.19 25.19 -21.01
N ARG A 483 -54.54 26.08 -21.77
CA ARG A 483 -54.59 26.12 -23.24
C ARG A 483 -53.18 26.00 -23.80
N ILE A 484 -52.98 25.26 -24.89
CA ILE A 484 -51.63 25.00 -25.43
C ILE A 484 -50.88 26.29 -25.76
N ILE A 485 -51.57 27.31 -26.29
CA ILE A 485 -50.97 28.61 -26.59
C ILE A 485 -50.38 29.25 -25.33
N LEU A 486 -51.07 29.15 -24.18
CA LEU A 486 -50.58 29.65 -22.89
C LEU A 486 -49.38 28.85 -22.40
N LEU A 487 -49.40 27.53 -22.60
CA LEU A 487 -48.27 26.67 -22.26
C LEU A 487 -47.01 27.01 -23.07
N ILE A 488 -47.14 27.54 -24.29
CA ILE A 488 -46.01 27.97 -25.11
C ILE A 488 -45.53 29.38 -24.70
N SER A 489 -46.47 30.28 -24.39
CA SER A 489 -46.20 31.70 -24.18
C SER A 489 -45.69 32.08 -22.79
N ILE A 490 -45.85 31.22 -21.77
CA ILE A 490 -45.28 31.43 -20.43
C ILE A 490 -43.75 31.34 -20.50
N LYS A 491 -43.11 32.43 -20.94
CA LYS A 491 -41.68 32.67 -20.70
C LYS A 491 -41.55 32.99 -19.22
N LYS A 492 -40.57 32.35 -18.57
CA LYS A 492 -40.22 32.47 -17.14
C LYS A 492 -40.76 33.77 -16.51
N ILE A 493 -41.77 33.64 -15.65
CA ILE A 493 -42.03 34.61 -14.59
C ILE A 493 -40.91 34.43 -13.57
#